data_AF-A0A350CIE9-F1
#
_entry.id   AF-A0A350CIE9-F1
#
_cell.length_a   1.000
_cell.length_b   1.000
_cell.length_c   1.000
_cell.angle_alpha   90.00
_cell.angle_beta   90.00
_cell.angle_gamma   90.00
#
_symmetry.space_group_name_H-M   'P 1'
#
loop_
_entity.id
_entity.type
_entity.pdbx_description
1 polymer ?
#
loop_
_entity_poly.entity_id
_entity_poly.type
_entity_poly.pdbx_seq_one_letter_code
_entity_poly.pdbx_strand_id
1 'polypeptide(L)' 'MVDPAGPVTGDLRVSRGGAFTLEAGRCRSAIRNGFRPAVRDNDVGFRVVKATW' A
#
# COMPACT_ATOMS: atom_id res chain seq x y z
N MET A 1 7.89 -20.52 -8.91
CA MET A 1 7.15 -19.45 -8.22
C MET A 1 8.16 -18.38 -7.88
N VAL A 2 7.94 -17.13 -8.29
CA VAL A 2 8.84 -16.00 -8.05
C VAL A 2 8.13 -15.07 -7.08
N ASP A 3 8.86 -14.51 -6.12
CA ASP A 3 8.33 -13.52 -5.16
C ASP A 3 8.61 -12.10 -5.68
N PRO A 4 7.64 -11.44 -6.33
CA PRO A 4 7.88 -10.14 -6.93
C PRO A 4 8.04 -9.05 -5.85
N ALA A 5 9.23 -8.47 -5.77
CA ALA A 5 9.50 -7.29 -4.93
C ALA A 5 8.97 -5.96 -5.54
N GLY A 6 8.57 -5.99 -6.82
CA GLY A 6 8.21 -4.80 -7.59
C GLY A 6 9.44 -4.10 -8.21
N PRO A 7 9.24 -2.91 -8.81
CA PRO A 7 10.33 -2.13 -9.42
C PRO A 7 11.37 -1.66 -8.39
N VAL A 8 12.63 -1.55 -8.82
CA VAL A 8 13.76 -1.09 -7.97
C VAL A 8 13.66 0.40 -7.63
N THR A 9 13.05 1.20 -8.51
CA THR A 9 12.95 2.67 -8.38
C THR A 9 11.50 3.15 -8.56
N GLY A 10 11.17 4.28 -7.95
CA GLY A 10 9.90 4.97 -8.13
C GLY A 10 9.62 5.96 -7.00
N ASP A 11 8.83 6.99 -7.30
CA ASP A 11 8.54 8.08 -6.34
C ASP A 11 7.43 7.72 -5.36
N LEU A 12 6.58 6.74 -5.69
CA LEU A 12 5.40 6.36 -4.92
C LEU A 12 5.58 4.97 -4.30
N ARG A 13 5.22 4.84 -3.02
CA ARG A 13 5.03 3.58 -2.31
C ARG A 13 3.56 3.18 -2.34
N VAL A 14 3.33 1.88 -2.42
CA VAL A 14 1.99 1.33 -2.58
C VAL A 14 1.30 1.26 -1.23
N SER A 15 0.05 1.72 -1.16
CA SER A 15 -0.87 1.44 -0.06
C SER A 15 -2.09 0.65 -0.55
N ARG A 16 -2.68 -0.13 0.37
CA ARG A 16 -3.70 -1.15 0.11
C ARG A 16 -4.76 -1.12 1.19
N GLY A 17 -5.98 -1.58 0.86
CA GLY A 17 -7.06 -1.79 1.83
C GLY A 17 -8.02 -0.62 2.01
N GLY A 18 -7.69 0.57 1.47
CA GLY A 18 -8.52 1.76 1.61
C GLY A 18 -8.46 2.36 3.01
N ALA A 19 -9.46 3.16 3.35
CA ALA A 19 -9.54 3.90 4.61
C ALA A 19 -11.01 4.22 4.95
N PHE A 20 -11.28 4.67 6.18
CA PHE A 20 -12.63 5.01 6.64
C PHE A 20 -13.24 6.24 5.94
N THR A 21 -12.40 7.07 5.33
CA THR A 21 -12.74 8.27 4.55
C THR A 21 -13.13 7.95 3.10
N LEU A 22 -12.89 6.72 2.64
CA LEU A 22 -13.03 6.33 1.24
C LEU A 22 -14.29 5.49 1.00
N GLU A 23 -14.82 5.59 -0.22
CA GLU A 23 -15.92 4.74 -0.69
C GLU A 23 -15.53 3.25 -0.74
N ALA A 24 -16.51 2.36 -0.58
CA ALA A 24 -16.31 0.91 -0.56
C ALA A 24 -15.55 0.39 -1.81
N GLY A 25 -15.73 1.04 -2.96
CA GLY A 25 -15.02 0.69 -4.19
C GLY A 25 -13.49 0.80 -4.08
N ARG A 26 -12.98 1.76 -3.29
CA ARG A 26 -11.55 1.99 -3.07
C ARG A 26 -10.94 1.07 -2.01
N CYS A 27 -11.75 0.39 -1.21
CA CYS A 27 -11.31 -0.58 -0.21
C CYS A 27 -11.14 -2.00 -0.78
N ARG A 28 -11.51 -2.25 -2.05
CA ARG A 28 -11.41 -3.57 -2.67
C ARG A 28 -9.95 -4.04 -2.77
N SER A 29 -9.75 -5.34 -2.58
CA SER A 29 -8.44 -6.02 -2.59
C SER A 29 -7.66 -5.93 -3.90
N ALA A 30 -8.19 -5.34 -4.98
CA ALA A 30 -7.46 -5.08 -6.22
C ALA A 30 -6.91 -3.63 -6.31
N ILE A 31 -7.54 -2.65 -5.65
CA ILE A 31 -7.19 -1.21 -5.76
C ILE A 31 -5.84 -0.89 -5.12
N ARG A 32 -4.90 -0.34 -5.92
CA ARG A 32 -3.57 0.09 -5.46
C ARG A 32 -3.45 1.59 -5.52
N ASN A 33 -3.35 2.21 -4.35
CA ASN A 33 -3.04 3.62 -4.22
C ASN A 33 -1.53 3.81 -4.13
N GLY A 34 -1.07 5.04 -4.38
CA GLY A 34 0.34 5.40 -4.33
C GLY A 34 0.53 6.73 -3.61
N PHE A 35 1.46 6.76 -2.66
CA PHE A 35 1.83 7.95 -1.91
C PHE A 35 3.35 8.12 -1.92
N ARG A 36 3.84 9.36 -1.93
CA ARG A 36 5.26 9.60 -1.67
C ARG A 36 5.61 9.13 -0.25
N PRO A 37 6.80 8.55 0.00
CA PRO A 37 7.15 8.00 1.32
C PRO A 37 7.02 8.98 2.49
N ALA A 38 7.19 10.29 2.23
CA ALA A 38 7.13 11.34 3.25
C ALA A 38 5.72 11.85 3.54
N VAL A 39 4.70 11.46 2.76
CA VAL A 39 3.32 11.89 2.99
C VAL A 39 2.80 11.22 4.27
N ARG A 40 2.16 12.03 5.12
CA ARG A 40 1.51 11.59 6.35
C ARG A 40 0.06 12.01 6.29
N ASP A 41 -0.83 11.07 6.48
CA ASP A 41 -2.27 11.30 6.52
C ASP A 41 -2.85 10.58 7.75
N ASN A 42 -3.98 11.06 8.25
CA ASN A 42 -4.63 10.51 9.43
C ASN A 42 -5.36 9.18 9.16
N ASP A 43 -5.46 8.78 7.89
CA ASP A 43 -6.18 7.61 7.43
C ASP A 43 -5.27 6.57 6.74
N VAL A 44 -3.94 6.79 6.79
CA VAL A 44 -2.92 5.89 6.24
C VAL A 44 -2.11 5.23 7.37
N GLY A 45 -2.00 3.90 7.32
CA GLY A 45 -1.16 3.10 8.22
C GLY A 45 -0.55 1.89 7.51
N PHE A 46 0.10 1.01 8.26
CA PHE A 46 0.68 -0.23 7.73
C PHE A 46 0.60 -1.39 8.74
N ARG A 47 0.65 -2.61 8.21
CA ARG A 47 0.78 -3.84 9.00
C ARG A 47 2.14 -4.47 8.69
N VAL A 48 2.93 -4.75 9.72
CA VAL A 48 4.22 -5.43 9.56
C VAL A 48 4.03 -6.90 9.20
N VAL A 49 4.97 -7.44 8.43
CA VAL A 49 5.07 -8.87 8.15
C VAL A 49 6.47 -9.34 8.54
N LYS A 50 6.58 -10.53 9.11
CA LYS A 50 7.88 -11.17 9.37
C LYS A 50 8.27 -11.90 8.09
N ALA A 51 9.46 -11.59 7.56
CA ALA A 51 10.07 -12.43 6.54
C ALA A 51 10.57 -13.72 7.22
N THR A 52 9.99 -14.84 6.83
CA THR A 52 10.52 -16.17 7.13
C THR A 52 10.99 -16.77 5.82
N TRP A 53 12.25 -17.20 5.82
CA TRP A 53 12.88 -17.93 4.74
C TRP A 53 12.43 -19.39 4.73
#